data_AF-A0A1Q6L967-F1
#
_entry.id   AF-A0A1Q6L967-F1
#
_cell.length_a   1.000
_cell.length_b   1.000
_cell.length_c   1.000
_cell.angle_alpha   90.00
_cell.angle_beta   90.00
_cell.angle_gamma   90.00
#
_symmetry.space_group_name_H-M   'P 1'
#
loop_
_entity.id
_entity.type
_entity.pdbx_description
1 polymer ?
#
loop_
_entity_poly.entity_id
_entity_poly.type
_entity_poly.pdbx_seq_one_letter_code
_entity_poly.pdbx_strand_id
1 'polypeptide(L)'
;MKGKIAVAIGIIVFILFLYGIYYLLVIQNSEYYTQIDNSKVESLSTTDNMKYQYTLTAYDEKGKKKEVTFKTNRELREDAYLKLEVMLTRGVTNWEEVQFDEMPKEVQEKYK
;
A
#
# COMPACT_ATOMS: atom_id res chain seq x y z
N MET A 1 -14.26 -38.00 -27.22
CA MET A 1 -12.92 -37.65 -26.68
C MET A 1 -12.62 -36.15 -26.76
N LYS A 2 -12.78 -35.49 -27.92
CA LYS A 2 -12.48 -34.05 -28.11
C LYS A 2 -13.24 -33.10 -27.15
N GLY A 3 -14.53 -33.34 -26.88
CA GLY A 3 -15.31 -32.53 -25.94
C GLY A 3 -14.85 -32.62 -24.48
N LYS A 4 -14.36 -33.79 -24.03
CA LYS A 4 -13.83 -33.96 -22.66
C LYS A 4 -12.52 -33.18 -22.45
N ILE A 5 -11.69 -33.10 -23.50
CA ILE A 5 -10.44 -32.33 -23.49
C ILE A 5 -10.74 -30.83 -23.43
N ALA A 6 -11.72 -30.34 -24.20
CA ALA A 6 -12.13 -28.93 -24.15
C ALA A 6 -12.66 -28.52 -22.77
N VAL A 7 -13.46 -29.36 -22.12
CA VAL A 7 -13.94 -29.13 -20.74
C VAL A 7 -12.77 -29.08 -19.75
N ALA A 8 -11.82 -30.02 -19.85
CA ALA A 8 -10.64 -30.02 -18.98
C ALA A 8 -9.79 -28.75 -19.13
N ILE A 9 -9.57 -28.28 -20.37
CA ILE A 9 -8.86 -27.03 -20.63
C ILE A 9 -9.63 -25.85 -20.02
N GLY A 10 -10.95 -25.81 -20.17
CA GLY A 10 -11.80 -24.77 -19.58
C GLY A 10 -11.66 -24.69 -18.06
N ILE A 11 -11.64 -25.84 -17.38
CA ILE A 11 -11.44 -25.92 -15.93
C ILE A 11 -10.06 -25.39 -15.53
N ILE A 12 -8.99 -25.77 -16.24
CA ILE A 12 -7.63 -25.31 -15.93
C ILE A 12 -7.54 -23.78 -16.08
N VAL A 13 -8.06 -23.23 -17.18
CA VAL A 13 -8.07 -21.78 -17.42
C VAL A 13 -8.87 -21.06 -16.32
N PHE A 14 -10.01 -21.62 -15.92
CA PHE A 14 -10.81 -21.04 -14.83
C PHE A 14 -10.08 -21.06 -13.48
N ILE A 15 -9.37 -22.13 -13.16
CA ILE A 15 -8.56 -22.21 -11.93
C ILE A 15 -7.42 -21.19 -11.97
N LEU A 16 -6.71 -21.05 -13.09
CA LEU A 16 -5.67 -20.04 -13.26
C LEU A 16 -6.22 -18.62 -13.12
N PHE A 17 -7.42 -18.38 -13.66
CA PHE A 17 -8.10 -17.09 -13.51
C PHE A 17 -8.46 -16.80 -12.05
N LEU A 18 -9.03 -17.77 -11.33
CA LEU A 18 -9.32 -17.63 -9.89
C LEU A 18 -8.05 -17.40 -9.06
N TYR A 19 -6.96 -18.09 -9.40
CA TYR A 19 -5.66 -17.87 -8.75
C TYR A 19 -5.13 -16.46 -9.03
N GLY A 20 -5.26 -15.95 -10.25
CA GLY A 20 -4.89 -14.58 -10.60
C GLY A 20 -5.68 -13.55 -9.78
N ILE A 21 -6.99 -13.75 -9.61
CA ILE A 21 -7.82 -12.91 -8.73
C ILE A 21 -7.33 -13.02 -7.29
N TYR A 22 -7.11 -14.22 -6.77
CA TYR A 22 -6.62 -14.42 -5.42
C TYR A 22 -5.28 -13.73 -5.17
N TYR A 23 -4.35 -13.81 -6.12
CA TYR A 23 -3.06 -13.14 -6.06
C TYR A 23 -3.22 -11.62 -5.95
N LEU A 24 -4.04 -11.02 -6.82
CA LEU A 24 -4.28 -9.57 -6.84
C LEU A 24 -5.00 -9.07 -5.57
N LEU A 25 -5.90 -9.88 -5.00
CA LEU A 25 -6.71 -9.47 -3.86
C LEU A 25 -6.06 -9.72 -2.50
N VAL A 26 -5.16 -10.71 -2.40
CA VAL A 26 -4.67 -11.20 -1.09
C VAL A 26 -3.15 -11.15 -0.97
N ILE A 27 -2.41 -11.44 -2.05
CA ILE A 27 -0.95 -11.58 -1.99
C ILE A 27 -0.26 -10.28 -2.39
N GLN A 28 -0.80 -9.56 -3.37
CA GLN A 28 -0.17 -8.34 -3.87
C GLN A 28 -0.09 -7.26 -2.78
N ASN A 29 1.12 -7.04 -2.29
CA ASN A 29 1.50 -5.94 -1.42
C ASN A 29 2.61 -5.14 -2.12
N SER A 30 2.62 -3.83 -1.92
CA SER A 30 3.61 -2.94 -2.54
C SER A 30 4.11 -1.95 -1.51
N GLU A 31 5.42 -1.77 -1.48
CA GLU A 31 6.07 -0.88 -0.53
C GLU A 31 6.08 0.55 -1.08
N TYR A 32 5.77 1.50 -0.21
CA TYR A 32 5.83 2.94 -0.49
C TYR A 32 6.46 3.67 0.69
N TYR A 33 7.09 4.80 0.42
CA TYR A 33 7.79 5.60 1.41
C TYR A 33 7.20 7.00 1.43
N THR A 34 6.91 7.53 2.61
CA THR A 34 6.37 8.88 2.78
C THR A 34 7.06 9.63 3.91
N GLN A 35 6.98 10.96 3.90
CA GLN A 35 7.38 11.80 5.01
C GLN A 35 6.13 12.38 5.67
N ILE A 36 6.08 12.32 7.00
CA ILE A 36 4.98 12.89 7.77
C ILE A 36 5.00 14.42 7.65
N ASP A 37 3.83 14.95 7.33
CA ASP A 37 3.52 16.38 7.27
C ASP A 37 2.21 16.59 8.04
N ASN A 38 2.31 17.05 9.29
CA ASN A 38 1.14 17.27 10.14
C ASN A 38 0.30 18.47 9.71
N SER A 39 0.74 19.29 8.74
CA SER A 39 -0.17 20.27 8.12
C SER A 39 -1.27 19.58 7.28
N LYS A 40 -1.07 18.31 6.92
CA LYS A 40 -2.01 17.47 6.15
C LYS A 40 -2.75 16.44 7.00
N VAL A 41 -2.69 16.54 8.33
CA VAL A 41 -3.45 15.65 9.22
C VAL A 41 -4.88 16.17 9.40
N GLU A 42 -5.83 15.26 9.32
CA GLU A 42 -7.23 15.51 9.64
C GLU A 42 -7.61 14.77 10.93
N SER A 43 -8.17 15.49 11.89
CA SER A 43 -8.77 14.88 13.08
C SER A 43 -10.18 14.39 12.74
N LEU A 44 -10.44 13.12 12.98
CA LEU A 44 -11.72 12.47 12.72
C LEU A 44 -12.52 12.34 14.01
N SER A 45 -13.79 12.75 13.97
CA SER A 45 -14.76 12.46 15.02
C SER A 45 -15.38 11.07 14.80
N THR A 46 -14.59 10.01 15.01
CA THR A 46 -15.03 8.62 14.88
C THR A 46 -15.27 7.98 16.24
N THR A 47 -16.12 6.95 16.26
CA THR A 47 -16.30 6.08 17.43
C THR A 47 -15.21 5.00 17.52
N ASP A 48 -14.42 4.83 16.46
CA ASP A 48 -13.23 3.98 16.47
C ASP A 48 -12.02 4.68 17.12
N ASN A 49 -10.97 3.91 17.37
CA ASN A 49 -9.75 4.44 17.98
C ASN A 49 -8.83 5.16 16.96
N MET A 50 -9.20 5.25 15.69
CA MET A 50 -8.37 5.78 14.60
C MET A 50 -8.76 7.24 14.31
N LYS A 51 -8.37 8.13 15.23
CA LYS A 51 -8.79 9.53 15.28
C LYS A 51 -8.07 10.46 14.32
N TYR A 52 -7.03 10.00 13.62
CA TYR A 52 -6.23 10.83 12.74
C TYR A 52 -6.15 10.20 11.37
N GLN A 53 -6.23 11.03 10.33
CA GLN A 53 -6.08 10.61 8.95
C GLN A 53 -5.02 11.46 8.26
N TYR A 54 -4.14 10.80 7.55
CA TYR A 54 -3.11 11.42 6.72
C TYR A 54 -3.42 11.13 5.26
N THR A 55 -3.35 12.17 4.42
CA THR A 55 -3.28 12.01 2.97
C THR A 55 -1.97 12.62 2.49
N LEU A 56 -1.02 11.75 2.14
CA LEU A 56 0.36 12.12 1.86
C LEU A 56 0.80 11.64 0.48
N THR A 57 1.77 12.33 -0.07
CA THR A 57 2.50 11.83 -1.24
C THR A 57 3.53 10.80 -0.77
N ALA A 58 3.50 9.62 -1.38
CA ALA A 58 4.46 8.55 -1.17
C ALA A 58 5.12 8.14 -2.49
N TYR A 59 6.26 7.47 -2.39
CA TYR A 59 7.03 6.99 -3.53
C TYR A 59 7.33 5.50 -3.38
N ASP A 60 7.18 4.73 -4.46
CA ASP A 60 7.68 3.36 -4.47
C ASP A 60 9.22 3.33 -4.52
N GLU A 61 9.81 2.14 -4.42
CA GLU A 61 11.27 1.94 -4.48
C GLU A 61 11.94 2.53 -5.73
N LYS A 62 11.18 2.79 -6.80
CA LYS A 62 11.67 3.37 -8.06
C LYS A 62 11.43 4.88 -8.14
N GLY A 63 10.98 5.49 -7.05
CA GLY A 63 10.65 6.92 -6.98
C GLY A 63 9.35 7.28 -7.72
N LYS A 64 8.46 6.33 -7.99
CA LYS A 64 7.17 6.60 -8.63
C LYS A 64 6.18 7.13 -7.59
N LYS A 65 5.63 8.30 -7.88
CA LYS A 65 4.66 8.99 -7.03
C LYS A 65 3.34 8.23 -6.93
N LYS A 66 2.78 8.18 -5.71
CA LYS A 66 1.41 7.74 -5.40
C LYS A 66 0.87 8.58 -4.24
N GLU A 67 -0.40 8.94 -4.29
CA GLU A 67 -1.08 9.50 -3.11
C GLU A 67 -1.62 8.34 -2.26
N VAL A 68 -1.38 8.42 -0.95
CA VAL A 68 -1.80 7.41 0.02
C VAL A 68 -2.59 8.07 1.14
N THR A 69 -3.67 7.41 1.55
CA THR A 69 -4.48 7.81 2.69
C THR A 69 -4.49 6.69 3.71
N PHE A 70 -4.19 7.02 4.97
CA PHE A 70 -4.21 6.06 6.07
C PHE A 70 -4.62 6.72 7.38
N LYS A 71 -5.14 5.91 8.30
CA LYS A 71 -5.56 6.38 9.61
C LYS A 71 -4.67 5.85 10.72
N THR A 72 -4.54 6.64 11.78
CA THR A 72 -3.77 6.32 12.98
C THR A 72 -4.56 6.70 14.23
N ASN A 73 -4.18 6.10 15.35
CA ASN A 73 -4.79 6.40 16.66
C ASN A 73 -4.18 7.61 17.37
N ARG A 74 -3.06 8.11 16.86
CA ARG A 74 -2.31 9.26 17.35
C ARG A 74 -1.72 10.05 16.18
N GLU A 75 -1.41 11.32 16.41
CA GLU A 75 -0.55 12.08 15.51
C GLU A 75 0.84 11.44 15.47
N LEU A 76 1.41 11.41 14.27
CA LEU A 76 2.76 10.92 14.03
C LEU A 76 3.76 12.06 14.14
N ARG A 77 5.00 11.69 14.46
CA ARG A 77 6.09 12.66 14.62
C ARG A 77 6.32 13.39 13.31
N GLU A 78 6.32 14.73 13.35
CA GLU A 78 6.65 15.57 12.20
C GLU A 78 7.99 15.17 11.60
N ASP A 79 8.10 15.25 10.27
CA ASP A 79 9.30 14.93 9.47
C ASP A 79 9.76 13.47 9.55
N ALA A 80 9.07 12.59 10.28
CA ALA A 80 9.39 11.17 10.29
C ALA A 80 9.13 10.55 8.92
N TYR A 81 10.02 9.66 8.49
CA TYR A 81 9.79 8.85 7.30
C TYR A 81 9.09 7.55 7.67
N LEU A 82 8.12 7.16 6.88
CA LEU A 82 7.46 5.86 7.03
C LEU A 82 7.68 5.00 5.80
N LYS A 83 7.88 3.70 6.05
CA LYS A 83 7.66 2.65 5.08
C LYS A 83 6.23 2.13 5.23
N LEU A 84 5.49 2.11 4.14
CA LEU A 84 4.08 1.74 4.04
C LEU A 84 3.94 0.45 3.24
N GLU A 85 3.17 -0.48 3.78
CA GLU A 85 2.67 -1.64 3.02
C GLU A 85 1.31 -1.30 2.43
N VAL A 86 1.21 -1.32 1.11
CA VAL A 86 0.00 -0.93 0.39
C VAL A 86 -0.52 -2.07 -0.46
N MET A 87 -1.69 -2.58 -0.08
CA MET A 87 -2.44 -3.53 -0.90
C MET A 87 -3.33 -2.79 -1.89
N LEU A 88 -3.47 -3.33 -3.10
CA LEU A 88 -4.24 -2.70 -4.19
C LEU A 88 -5.70 -2.43 -3.79
N THR A 89 -6.32 -3.33 -3.03
CA THR A 89 -7.74 -3.26 -2.65
C THR A 89 -8.01 -2.70 -1.27
N ARG A 90 -7.02 -2.74 -0.36
CA ARG A 90 -7.18 -2.32 1.04
C ARG A 90 -6.50 -0.99 1.37
N GLY A 91 -5.67 -0.47 0.46
CA GLY A 91 -4.84 0.69 0.76
C GLY A 91 -3.71 0.32 1.72
N VAL A 92 -3.34 1.25 2.61
CA VAL A 92 -2.26 1.04 3.58
C VAL A 92 -2.71 0.03 4.63
N THR A 93 -2.02 -1.11 4.71
CA THR A 93 -2.31 -2.18 5.67
C THR A 93 -1.38 -2.19 6.86
N ASN A 94 -0.16 -1.69 6.70
CA ASN A 94 0.83 -1.58 7.75
C ASN A 94 1.75 -0.39 7.48
N TRP A 95 2.39 0.11 8.52
CA TRP A 95 3.45 1.11 8.40
C TRP A 95 4.45 0.97 9.54
N GLU A 96 5.68 1.35 9.25
CA GLU A 96 6.76 1.44 10.24
C GLU A 96 7.57 2.72 9.99
N GLU A 97 8.08 3.30 11.07
CA GLU A 97 8.97 4.45 10.99
C GLU A 97 10.37 3.98 10.59
N VAL A 98 10.97 4.66 9.62
CA VAL A 98 12.30 4.36 9.08
C VAL A 98 13.16 5.62 9.09
N GLN A 99 14.48 5.44 9.07
CA GLN A 99 15.42 6.53 8.86
C GLN A 99 15.58 6.85 7.37
N PHE A 100 16.03 8.07 7.07
CA PHE A 100 16.21 8.53 5.69
C PHE A 100 17.17 7.64 4.89
N ASP A 101 18.24 7.17 5.51
CA ASP A 101 19.27 6.33 4.92
C ASP A 101 18.84 4.86 4.72
N GLU A 102 17.76 4.43 5.35
CA GLU A 102 17.14 3.11 5.15
C GLU A 102 16.23 3.07 3.91
N MET A 103 15.82 4.24 3.39
CA MET A 103 15.00 4.32 2.18
C MET A 103 15.81 4.03 0.91
N PRO A 104 15.19 3.52 -0.17
CA PRO A 104 15.83 3.40 -1.47
C PRO A 104 16.38 4.75 -1.97
N LYS A 105 17.50 4.73 -2.71
CA LYS A 105 18.16 5.97 -3.17
C LYS A 105 17.23 6.83 -4.02
N GLU A 106 16.45 6.19 -4.88
CA GLU A 106 15.47 6.83 -5.76
C GLU A 106 14.39 7.58 -4.98
N VAL A 107 14.04 7.09 -3.79
CA VAL A 107 13.11 7.73 -2.85
C VAL A 107 13.82 8.87 -2.12
N GLN A 108 15.05 8.66 -1.64
CA GLN A 108 15.84 9.70 -0.97
C GLN A 108 15.95 10.95 -1.86
N GLU A 109 16.21 10.79 -3.16
CA GLU A 109 16.26 11.92 -4.12
C GLU A 109 14.94 12.69 -4.26
N LYS A 110 13.79 12.15 -3.80
CA LYS A 110 12.50 12.86 -3.81
C LYS A 110 12.29 13.75 -2.59
N TYR A 111 13.04 13.52 -1.51
CA TYR A 111 12.94 14.23 -0.24
C TYR A 111 14.17 15.07 0.10
N LYS A 112 15.11 15.19 -0.85
CA LYS A 112 16.25 16.11 -0.78
C LYS A 112 15.85 17.52 -1.21
#